data_AF-A0A7R7VP10-F1
#
_entry.id   AF-A0A7R7VP10-F1
#
_cell.length_a   1.000
_cell.length_b   1.000
_cell.length_c   1.000
_cell.angle_alpha   90.00
_cell.angle_beta   90.00
_cell.angle_gamma   90.00
#
_symmetry.space_group_name_H-M   'P 1'
#
loop_
_entity.id
_entity.type
_entity.pdbx_description
1 polymer ?
#
loop_
_entity_poly.entity_id
_entity_poly.type
_entity_poly.pdbx_seq_one_letter_code
_entity_poly.pdbx_strand_id
1 'polypeptide(L)'
;MAFELKEKGNQLFKEGDYNGAEDYFSQAIQKNSREPTFFTNRALTRLRLEKWPGVEQDARAAIALYGQESPNRLKSSGYLVQALLGQQQPQPAYNVAIEAYRDSLSSKSPQTENLSKLVLRAKQQIWALKETRRLREMNDTLATVEGLIEAELQRSLDDLRGQLNAGEIGEIGFVEDEKALRADAERNIQNTREAFRAASKGEIAERVVPDYLVDGISFEIMHDPVITPSGTSFDRVGIVKYVEQSGTDPLTRVNMSVKDLRPNYALKAACEEFLDKNGWAVDW
;
A
#
# COMPACT_ATOMS: atom_id res chain seq x y z
N MET A 1 -33.50 -5.91 -27.25
CA MET A 1 -32.57 -7.06 -27.13
C MET A 1 -31.37 -6.82 -26.19
N ALA A 2 -30.33 -6.05 -26.54
CA ALA A 2 -29.12 -5.95 -25.68
C ALA A 2 -29.35 -5.18 -24.36
N PHE A 3 -30.11 -4.08 -24.41
CA PHE A 3 -30.47 -3.32 -23.20
C PHE A 3 -31.45 -4.07 -22.27
N GLU A 4 -32.32 -4.91 -22.82
CA GLU A 4 -33.18 -5.80 -22.01
C GLU A 4 -32.35 -6.82 -21.21
N LEU A 5 -31.30 -7.38 -21.81
CA LEU A 5 -30.37 -8.27 -21.11
C LEU A 5 -29.66 -7.53 -19.97
N LYS A 6 -29.24 -6.28 -20.19
CA LYS A 6 -28.67 -5.42 -19.14
C LYS A 6 -29.68 -5.19 -18.01
N GLU A 7 -30.96 -4.90 -18.30
CA GLU A 7 -31.96 -4.71 -17.25
C GLU A 7 -32.24 -5.99 -16.45
N LYS A 8 -32.27 -7.16 -17.10
CA LYS A 8 -32.33 -8.46 -16.39
C LYS A 8 -31.12 -8.68 -15.49
N GLY A 9 -29.92 -8.38 -15.98
CA GLY A 9 -28.69 -8.43 -15.18
C GLY A 9 -28.74 -7.48 -13.98
N ASN A 10 -29.25 -6.26 -14.16
CA ASN A 10 -29.44 -5.29 -13.07
C ASN A 10 -30.42 -5.79 -12.01
N GLN A 11 -31.48 -6.50 -12.42
CA GLN A 11 -32.44 -7.10 -11.50
C GLN A 11 -31.79 -8.18 -10.64
N LEU A 12 -31.11 -9.15 -11.27
CA LEU A 12 -30.40 -10.21 -10.54
C LEU A 12 -29.30 -9.65 -9.64
N PHE A 13 -28.60 -8.61 -10.08
CA PHE A 13 -27.61 -7.92 -9.26
C PHE A 13 -28.22 -7.33 -7.98
N LYS A 14 -29.43 -6.75 -8.08
CA LYS A 14 -30.17 -6.23 -6.92
C LYS A 14 -30.67 -7.34 -6.00
N GLU A 15 -31.04 -8.49 -6.57
CA GLU A 15 -31.46 -9.70 -5.84
C GLU A 15 -30.27 -10.43 -5.19
N GLY A 16 -29.03 -10.05 -5.51
CA GLY A 16 -27.80 -10.64 -4.96
C GLY A 16 -27.27 -11.84 -5.75
N ASP A 17 -27.95 -12.24 -6.84
CA ASP A 17 -27.45 -13.26 -7.76
C ASP A 17 -26.44 -12.64 -8.73
N TYR A 18 -25.20 -12.52 -8.27
CA TYR A 18 -24.10 -11.96 -9.05
C TYR A 18 -23.64 -12.89 -10.19
N ASN A 19 -23.77 -14.21 -10.05
CA ASN A 19 -23.38 -15.14 -11.12
C ASN A 19 -24.37 -15.05 -12.28
N GLY A 20 -25.68 -15.08 -11.99
CA GLY A 20 -26.70 -14.86 -13.02
C GLY A 20 -26.60 -13.48 -13.67
N ALA A 21 -26.34 -12.43 -12.89
CA ALA A 21 -26.10 -11.09 -13.43
C ALA A 21 -24.90 -11.04 -14.40
N GLU A 22 -23.79 -11.70 -14.06
CA GLU A 22 -22.60 -11.79 -14.94
C GLU A 22 -22.93 -12.42 -16.30
N ASP A 23 -23.74 -13.48 -16.31
CA ASP A 23 -24.15 -14.17 -17.54
C ASP A 23 -24.97 -13.26 -18.45
N TYR A 24 -25.95 -12.54 -17.88
CA TYR A 24 -26.77 -11.61 -18.66
C TYR A 24 -25.97 -10.41 -19.19
N PHE A 25 -25.04 -9.86 -18.41
CA PHE A 25 -24.15 -8.81 -18.92
C PHE A 25 -23.20 -9.34 -20.00
N SER A 26 -22.71 -10.56 -19.87
CA SER A 26 -21.87 -11.20 -20.90
C SER A 26 -22.63 -11.40 -22.21
N GLN A 27 -23.89 -11.83 -22.15
CA GLN A 27 -24.76 -11.90 -23.33
C GLN A 27 -25.03 -10.52 -23.93
N ALA A 28 -25.22 -9.48 -23.11
CA ALA A 28 -25.40 -8.10 -23.59
C ALA A 28 -24.17 -7.62 -24.37
N ILE A 29 -22.96 -7.90 -23.87
CA ILE A 29 -21.69 -7.57 -24.54
C ILE A 29 -21.54 -8.31 -25.87
N GLN A 30 -21.90 -9.60 -25.93
CA GLN A 30 -21.88 -10.36 -27.18
C GLN A 30 -22.81 -9.76 -28.25
N LYS A 31 -23.96 -9.19 -27.84
CA LYS A 31 -24.91 -8.54 -28.76
C LYS A 31 -24.45 -7.15 -29.19
N ASN A 32 -23.81 -6.39 -28.31
CA ASN A 32 -23.25 -5.08 -28.63
C ASN A 32 -22.01 -4.80 -27.76
N SER A 33 -20.83 -4.99 -28.34
CA SER A 33 -19.54 -4.81 -27.68
C SER A 33 -19.03 -3.35 -27.67
N ARG A 34 -19.80 -2.41 -28.21
CA ARG A 34 -19.45 -0.98 -28.23
C ARG A 34 -20.10 -0.19 -27.10
N GLU A 35 -21.01 -0.79 -26.35
CA GLU A 35 -21.71 -0.13 -25.25
C GLU A 35 -20.90 -0.26 -23.95
N PRO A 36 -20.31 0.83 -23.42
CA PRO A 36 -19.44 0.76 -22.25
C PRO A 36 -20.16 0.31 -20.97
N THR A 37 -21.46 0.65 -20.83
CA THR A 37 -22.21 0.37 -19.59
C THR A 37 -22.32 -1.12 -19.28
N PHE A 38 -22.30 -1.99 -20.29
CA PHE A 38 -22.33 -3.43 -20.07
C PHE A 38 -21.04 -3.93 -19.42
N PHE A 39 -19.89 -3.41 -19.84
CA PHE A 39 -18.60 -3.71 -19.23
C PHE A 39 -18.52 -3.17 -17.81
N THR A 40 -18.95 -1.93 -17.57
CA THR A 40 -18.96 -1.33 -16.22
C THR A 40 -19.81 -2.11 -15.23
N ASN A 41 -21.01 -2.56 -15.65
CA ASN A 41 -21.90 -3.35 -14.80
C ASN A 41 -21.35 -4.76 -14.55
N ARG A 42 -20.74 -5.39 -15.57
CA ARG A 42 -20.07 -6.69 -15.39
C ARG A 42 -18.83 -6.59 -14.51
N ALA A 43 -18.04 -5.52 -14.65
CA ALA A 43 -16.89 -5.26 -13.79
C ALA A 43 -17.33 -5.13 -12.32
N LEU A 44 -18.38 -4.37 -12.03
CA LEU A 44 -18.92 -4.25 -10.68
C LEU A 44 -19.42 -5.60 -10.14
N THR A 45 -20.08 -6.39 -10.98
CA THR A 45 -20.57 -7.74 -10.63
C THR A 45 -19.42 -8.68 -10.29
N ARG A 46 -18.38 -8.70 -11.13
CA ARG A 46 -17.16 -9.49 -10.91
C ARG A 46 -16.38 -9.03 -9.69
N LEU A 47 -16.45 -7.74 -9.34
CA LEU A 47 -15.85 -7.19 -8.13
C LEU A 47 -16.53 -7.75 -6.88
N ARG A 48 -17.87 -7.90 -6.89
CA ARG A 48 -18.61 -8.59 -5.81
C ARG A 48 -18.28 -10.08 -5.70
N LEU A 49 -17.86 -10.69 -6.79
CA LEU A 49 -17.42 -12.09 -6.85
C LEU A 49 -15.89 -12.25 -6.65
N GLU A 50 -15.16 -11.17 -6.40
CA GLU A 50 -13.69 -11.16 -6.26
C GLU A 50 -12.94 -11.75 -7.48
N LYS A 51 -13.55 -11.71 -8.67
CA LYS A 51 -12.96 -12.17 -9.93
C LYS A 51 -12.03 -11.11 -10.52
N TRP A 52 -10.95 -10.77 -9.82
CA TRP A 52 -10.08 -9.62 -10.13
C TRP A 52 -9.60 -9.52 -11.58
N PRO A 53 -9.10 -10.60 -12.23
CA PRO A 53 -8.64 -10.50 -13.62
C PRO A 53 -9.76 -10.13 -14.60
N GLY A 54 -10.99 -10.61 -14.34
CA GLY A 54 -12.16 -10.26 -15.14
C GLY A 54 -12.61 -8.81 -14.92
N VAL A 55 -12.50 -8.30 -13.69
CA VAL A 55 -12.75 -6.89 -13.38
C VAL A 55 -11.77 -5.99 -14.12
N GLU A 56 -10.48 -6.32 -14.11
CA GLU A 56 -9.45 -5.57 -14.82
C GLU A 56 -9.75 -5.49 -16.32
N GLN A 57 -10.05 -6.63 -16.95
CA GLN A 57 -10.36 -6.68 -18.37
C GLN A 57 -11.57 -5.79 -18.72
N ASP A 58 -12.66 -5.90 -17.95
CA ASP A 58 -13.88 -5.14 -18.20
C ASP A 58 -13.69 -3.65 -17.92
N ALA A 59 -12.99 -3.30 -16.84
CA ALA A 59 -12.71 -1.91 -16.50
C ALA A 59 -11.85 -1.23 -17.56
N ARG A 60 -10.80 -1.90 -18.08
CA ARG A 60 -9.98 -1.39 -19.18
C ARG A 60 -10.80 -1.20 -20.46
N ALA A 61 -11.65 -2.17 -20.81
CA ALA A 61 -12.54 -2.06 -21.96
C ALA A 61 -13.52 -0.88 -21.81
N ALA A 62 -14.13 -0.73 -20.63
CA ALA A 62 -15.03 0.37 -20.33
C ALA A 62 -14.32 1.73 -20.43
N ILE A 63 -13.11 1.88 -19.85
CA ILE A 63 -12.31 3.11 -19.93
C ILE A 63 -11.98 3.48 -21.37
N ALA A 64 -11.64 2.49 -22.22
CA ALA A 64 -11.32 2.71 -23.62
C ALA A 64 -12.55 3.15 -24.45
N LEU A 65 -13.74 2.65 -24.10
CA LEU A 65 -14.99 2.99 -24.79
C LEU A 65 -15.61 4.30 -24.26
N TYR A 66 -15.39 4.66 -23.00
CA TYR A 66 -15.81 5.95 -22.46
C TYR A 66 -14.91 7.08 -23.00
N GLY A 67 -15.53 8.16 -23.48
CA GLY A 67 -14.81 9.40 -23.79
C GLY A 67 -14.12 9.99 -22.55
N GLN A 68 -13.08 10.81 -22.77
CA GLN A 68 -12.29 11.44 -21.71
C GLN A 68 -13.15 12.20 -20.69
N GLU A 69 -14.21 12.87 -21.15
CA GLU A 69 -15.08 13.67 -20.30
C GLU A 69 -16.17 12.87 -19.57
N SER A 70 -16.30 11.57 -19.81
CA SER A 70 -17.39 10.78 -19.22
C SER A 70 -17.19 10.58 -17.72
N PRO A 71 -18.13 10.99 -16.85
CA PRO A 71 -18.04 10.73 -15.41
C PRO A 71 -17.99 9.23 -15.06
N ASN A 72 -18.51 8.37 -15.95
CA ASN A 72 -18.51 6.92 -15.77
C ASN A 72 -17.14 6.29 -16.08
N ARG A 73 -16.26 7.00 -16.80
CA ARG A 73 -14.85 6.61 -16.95
C ARG A 73 -14.16 6.53 -15.59
N LEU A 74 -14.34 7.54 -14.75
CA LEU A 74 -13.73 7.61 -13.41
C LEU A 74 -14.20 6.46 -12.51
N LYS A 75 -15.47 6.05 -12.61
CA LYS A 75 -15.97 4.86 -11.91
C LYS A 75 -15.26 3.58 -12.39
N SER A 76 -15.08 3.45 -13.70
CA SER A 76 -14.37 2.31 -14.30
C SER A 76 -12.90 2.29 -13.89
N SER A 77 -12.22 3.44 -13.84
CA SER A 77 -10.87 3.57 -13.27
C SER A 77 -10.84 3.12 -11.81
N GLY A 78 -11.84 3.50 -11.00
CA GLY A 78 -11.96 3.02 -9.63
C GLY A 78 -12.08 1.49 -9.51
N TYR A 79 -12.80 0.83 -10.43
CA TYR A 79 -12.88 -0.63 -10.49
C TYR A 79 -11.56 -1.26 -10.93
N LEU A 80 -10.86 -0.65 -11.90
CA LEU A 80 -9.54 -1.10 -12.33
C LEU A 80 -8.53 -1.05 -11.16
N VAL A 81 -8.52 0.04 -10.40
CA VAL A 81 -7.64 0.17 -9.22
C VAL A 81 -7.95 -0.92 -8.21
N GLN A 82 -9.22 -1.16 -7.88
CA GLN A 82 -9.60 -2.24 -6.95
C GLN A 82 -9.18 -3.62 -7.44
N ALA A 83 -9.29 -3.88 -8.76
CA ALA A 83 -8.83 -5.13 -9.36
C ALA A 83 -7.32 -5.32 -9.25
N LEU A 84 -6.54 -4.27 -9.52
CA LEU A 84 -5.08 -4.31 -9.43
C LEU A 84 -4.62 -4.50 -7.98
N LEU A 85 -5.27 -3.84 -7.01
CA LEU A 85 -5.01 -4.06 -5.58
C LEU A 85 -5.35 -5.50 -5.15
N GLY A 86 -6.47 -6.05 -5.63
CA GLY A 86 -6.85 -7.45 -5.37
C GLY A 86 -5.87 -8.47 -5.96
N GLN A 87 -5.19 -8.11 -7.05
CA GLN A 87 -4.13 -8.91 -7.68
C GLN A 87 -2.74 -8.67 -7.09
N GLN A 88 -2.61 -7.93 -5.97
CA GLN A 88 -1.32 -7.57 -5.36
C GLN A 88 -0.39 -6.79 -6.31
N GLN A 89 -0.96 -5.96 -7.19
CA GLN A 89 -0.23 -5.05 -8.08
C GLN A 89 -0.42 -3.59 -7.67
N PRO A 90 0.08 -3.15 -6.50
CA PRO A 90 -0.25 -1.84 -5.95
C PRO A 90 0.45 -0.69 -6.69
N GLN A 91 1.61 -0.92 -7.33
CA GLN A 91 2.28 0.13 -8.12
C GLN A 91 1.49 0.51 -9.39
N PRO A 92 1.07 -0.45 -10.25
CA PRO A 92 0.12 -0.14 -11.33
C PRO A 92 -1.18 0.47 -10.82
N ALA A 93 -1.71 -0.02 -9.69
CA ALA A 93 -2.94 0.50 -9.09
C ALA A 93 -2.80 1.99 -8.71
N TYR A 94 -1.69 2.35 -8.05
CA TYR A 94 -1.38 3.73 -7.67
C TYR A 94 -1.32 4.67 -8.87
N ASN A 95 -0.63 4.26 -9.95
CA ASN A 95 -0.50 5.07 -11.15
C ASN A 95 -1.88 5.39 -11.77
N VAL A 96 -2.75 4.39 -11.88
CA VAL A 96 -4.12 4.59 -12.38
C VAL A 96 -4.94 5.44 -11.41
N ALA A 97 -4.78 5.22 -10.11
CA ALA A 97 -5.55 5.92 -9.08
C ALA A 97 -5.21 7.42 -9.05
N ILE A 98 -3.93 7.78 -9.10
CA ILE A 98 -3.50 9.19 -9.02
C ILE A 98 -3.90 9.98 -10.27
N GLU A 99 -3.83 9.36 -11.44
CA GLU A 99 -4.31 9.96 -12.69
C GLU A 99 -5.82 10.18 -12.64
N ALA A 100 -6.59 9.15 -12.29
CA ALA A 100 -8.04 9.27 -12.16
C ALA A 100 -8.44 10.30 -11.09
N TYR A 101 -7.69 10.38 -9.99
CA TYR A 101 -7.92 11.38 -8.94
C TYR A 101 -7.72 12.81 -9.46
N ARG A 102 -6.62 13.08 -10.19
CA ARG A 102 -6.36 14.40 -10.82
C ARG A 102 -7.44 14.78 -11.82
N ASP A 103 -7.88 13.83 -12.64
CA ASP A 103 -9.00 14.03 -13.57
C ASP A 103 -10.30 14.33 -12.82
N SER A 104 -10.53 13.67 -11.68
CA SER A 104 -11.70 13.89 -10.83
C SER A 104 -11.73 15.28 -10.19
N LEU A 105 -10.58 15.80 -9.78
CA LEU A 105 -10.43 17.15 -9.23
C LEU A 105 -10.72 18.21 -10.32
N SER A 106 -10.14 18.02 -11.51
CA SER A 106 -10.35 18.92 -12.65
C SER A 106 -11.82 18.96 -13.09
N SER A 107 -12.49 17.80 -13.10
CA SER A 107 -13.90 17.67 -13.50
C SER A 107 -14.90 17.91 -12.35
N LYS A 108 -14.43 18.18 -11.13
CA LYS A 108 -15.26 18.34 -9.91
C LYS A 108 -16.22 17.16 -9.71
N SER A 109 -15.74 15.94 -9.95
CA SER A 109 -16.55 14.72 -10.00
C SER A 109 -16.95 14.22 -8.61
N PRO A 110 -18.18 13.68 -8.43
CA PRO A 110 -18.61 12.90 -7.24
C PRO A 110 -17.63 11.82 -6.77
N GLN A 111 -16.79 11.30 -7.66
CA GLN A 111 -15.88 10.21 -7.37
C GLN A 111 -14.59 10.61 -6.64
N THR A 112 -14.31 11.91 -6.47
CA THR A 112 -13.05 12.41 -5.88
C THR A 112 -12.72 11.78 -4.54
N GLU A 113 -13.68 11.71 -3.60
CA GLU A 113 -13.44 11.13 -2.27
C GLU A 113 -13.11 9.64 -2.35
N ASN A 114 -13.84 8.89 -3.18
CA ASN A 114 -13.60 7.46 -3.36
C ASN A 114 -12.22 7.21 -4.00
N LEU A 115 -11.86 8.00 -5.01
CA LEU A 115 -10.56 7.91 -5.67
C LEU A 115 -9.41 8.28 -4.72
N SER A 116 -9.59 9.30 -3.86
CA SER A 116 -8.64 9.65 -2.81
C SER A 116 -8.35 8.46 -1.88
N LYS A 117 -9.41 7.79 -1.40
CA LYS A 117 -9.27 6.57 -0.57
C LYS A 117 -8.53 5.44 -1.31
N LEU A 118 -8.77 5.30 -2.62
CA LEU A 118 -8.10 4.28 -3.43
C LEU A 118 -6.61 4.60 -3.66
N VAL A 119 -6.25 5.87 -3.86
CA VAL A 119 -4.84 6.29 -3.94
C VAL A 119 -4.12 5.99 -2.63
N LEU A 120 -4.71 6.38 -1.50
CA LEU A 120 -4.16 6.13 -0.17
C LEU A 120 -3.95 4.62 0.06
N ARG A 121 -4.96 3.80 -0.23
CA ARG A 121 -4.87 2.34 -0.10
C ARG A 121 -3.77 1.74 -0.98
N ALA A 122 -3.62 2.24 -2.21
CA ALA A 122 -2.55 1.78 -3.09
C ALA A 122 -1.16 2.14 -2.55
N LYS A 123 -0.99 3.36 -2.04
CA LYS A 123 0.26 3.81 -1.42
C LYS A 123 0.61 3.02 -0.16
N GLN A 124 -0.37 2.77 0.71
CA GLN A 124 -0.22 1.89 1.88
C GLN A 124 0.24 0.48 1.49
N GLN A 125 -0.34 -0.13 0.44
CA GLN A 125 0.09 -1.46 -0.02
C GLN A 125 1.51 -1.45 -0.63
N ILE A 126 1.89 -0.40 -1.36
CA ILE A 126 3.28 -0.23 -1.84
C ILE A 126 4.23 -0.20 -0.64
N TRP A 127 3.89 0.59 0.37
CA TRP A 127 4.69 0.71 1.58
C TRP A 127 4.79 -0.61 2.35
N ALA A 128 3.68 -1.31 2.56
CA ALA A 128 3.65 -2.62 3.22
C ALA A 128 4.51 -3.66 2.48
N LEU A 129 4.52 -3.64 1.14
CA LEU A 129 5.41 -4.51 0.34
C LEU A 129 6.89 -4.16 0.53
N LYS A 130 7.23 -2.86 0.55
CA LYS A 130 8.61 -2.41 0.84
C LYS A 130 9.04 -2.83 2.24
N GLU A 131 8.16 -2.67 3.23
CA GLU A 131 8.46 -3.01 4.61
C GLU A 131 8.61 -4.53 4.82
N THR A 132 7.73 -5.32 4.21
CA THR A 132 7.85 -6.79 4.20
C THR A 132 9.18 -7.23 3.59
N ARG A 133 9.62 -6.59 2.49
CA ARG A 133 10.91 -6.88 1.87
C ARG A 133 12.06 -6.54 2.81
N ARG A 134 12.06 -5.36 3.40
CA ARG A 134 13.07 -4.90 4.35
C ARG A 134 13.23 -5.88 5.52
N LEU A 135 12.12 -6.38 6.06
CA LEU A 135 12.13 -7.34 7.17
C LEU A 135 12.70 -8.70 6.76
N ARG A 136 12.38 -9.18 5.55
CA ARG A 136 12.96 -10.42 5.02
C ARG A 136 14.47 -10.29 4.86
N GLU A 137 14.93 -9.23 4.20
CA GLU A 137 16.37 -8.98 3.99
C GLU A 137 17.13 -8.89 5.32
N MET A 138 16.53 -8.26 6.33
CA MET A 138 17.10 -8.17 7.68
C MET A 138 17.21 -9.56 8.35
N ASN A 139 16.17 -10.39 8.25
CA ASN A 139 16.18 -11.76 8.78
C ASN A 139 17.19 -12.66 8.06
N ASP A 140 17.29 -12.53 6.72
CA ASP A 140 18.26 -13.28 5.92
C ASP A 140 19.70 -12.90 6.29
N THR A 141 19.94 -11.61 6.55
CA THR A 141 21.25 -11.11 7.01
C THR A 141 21.58 -11.66 8.40
N LEU A 142 20.63 -11.66 9.33
CA LEU A 142 20.83 -12.24 10.67
C LEU A 142 21.18 -13.73 10.58
N ALA A 143 20.43 -14.51 9.80
CA ALA A 143 20.71 -15.93 9.58
C ALA A 143 22.10 -16.17 8.98
N THR A 144 22.53 -15.30 8.06
CA THR A 144 23.88 -15.37 7.47
C THR A 144 24.97 -15.16 8.52
N VAL A 145 24.81 -14.17 9.40
CA VAL A 145 25.80 -13.89 10.46
C VAL A 145 25.85 -15.01 11.49
N GLU A 146 24.69 -15.55 11.91
CA GLU A 146 24.63 -16.71 12.80
C GLU A 146 25.35 -17.93 12.20
N GLY A 147 25.10 -18.23 10.92
CA GLY A 147 25.79 -19.31 10.21
C GLY A 147 27.30 -19.11 10.11
N LEU A 148 27.78 -17.88 9.98
CA LEU A 148 29.23 -17.59 10.01
C LEU A 148 29.84 -17.83 11.40
N ILE A 149 29.13 -17.50 12.48
CA ILE A 149 29.57 -17.77 13.86
C ILE A 149 29.63 -19.28 14.11
N GLU A 150 28.61 -20.02 13.68
CA GLU A 150 28.58 -21.49 13.80
C GLU A 150 29.69 -22.16 12.97
N ALA A 151 29.95 -21.66 11.75
CA ALA A 151 31.03 -22.17 10.90
C ALA A 151 32.43 -21.89 11.50
N GLU A 152 32.62 -20.75 12.16
CA GLU A 152 33.85 -20.45 12.88
C GLU A 152 34.02 -21.36 14.09
N LEU A 153 32.96 -21.55 14.89
CA LEU A 153 32.96 -22.49 16.02
C LEU A 153 33.36 -23.89 15.58
N GLN A 154 32.73 -24.40 14.50
CA GLN A 154 33.02 -25.74 14.01
C GLN A 154 34.49 -25.90 13.61
N ARG A 155 35.05 -24.90 12.92
CA ARG A 155 36.46 -24.89 12.54
C ARG A 155 37.38 -24.89 13.76
N SER A 156 37.10 -24.06 14.76
CA SER A 156 37.88 -24.03 16.00
C SER A 156 37.80 -25.35 16.77
N LEU A 157 36.64 -26.01 16.78
CA LEU A 157 36.47 -27.34 17.39
C LEU A 157 37.23 -28.43 16.64
N ASP A 158 37.25 -28.38 15.31
CA ASP A 158 38.01 -29.31 14.48
C ASP A 158 39.52 -29.14 14.68
N ASP A 159 40.00 -27.91 14.77
CA ASP A 159 41.41 -27.58 15.09
C ASP A 159 41.78 -28.07 16.49
N LEU A 160 40.95 -27.79 17.51
CA LEU A 160 41.14 -28.26 18.89
C LEU A 160 41.20 -29.79 18.97
N ARG A 161 40.33 -30.47 18.21
CA ARG A 161 40.33 -31.93 18.11
C ARG A 161 41.58 -32.45 17.40
N GLY A 162 42.09 -31.72 16.41
CA GLY A 162 43.38 -31.96 15.78
C GLY A 162 44.54 -31.93 16.79
N GLN A 163 44.58 -30.91 17.65
CA GLN A 163 45.60 -30.76 18.70
C GLN A 163 45.57 -31.90 19.72
N LEU A 164 44.37 -32.34 20.14
CA LEU A 164 44.20 -33.50 21.02
C LEU A 164 44.76 -34.77 20.38
N ASN A 165 44.45 -35.02 19.11
CA ASN A 165 44.94 -36.19 18.37
C ASN A 165 46.47 -36.16 18.18
N ALA A 166 47.06 -34.97 18.07
CA ALA A 166 48.51 -34.78 18.01
C ALA A 166 49.21 -34.91 19.38
N GLY A 167 48.44 -34.96 20.48
CA GLY A 167 48.97 -35.04 21.84
C GLY A 167 49.51 -33.71 22.39
N GLU A 168 49.18 -32.58 21.75
CA GLU A 168 49.60 -31.24 22.18
C GLU A 168 48.83 -30.76 23.41
N ILE A 169 47.58 -31.24 23.57
CA ILE A 169 46.70 -30.97 24.70
C ILE A 169 46.20 -32.28 25.32
N GLY A 170 45.93 -32.27 26.62
CA GLY A 170 45.32 -33.41 27.32
C GLY A 170 43.78 -33.37 27.30
N GLU A 171 43.13 -34.48 27.66
CA GLU A 171 41.65 -34.60 27.66
C GLU A 171 40.95 -33.54 28.51
N ILE A 172 41.53 -33.18 29.67
CA ILE A 172 40.95 -32.16 30.56
C ILE A 172 40.97 -30.78 29.88
N GLY A 173 42.10 -30.42 29.26
CA GLY A 173 42.24 -29.15 28.53
C GLY A 173 41.29 -29.08 27.33
N PHE A 174 41.16 -30.18 26.58
CA PHE A 174 40.21 -30.27 25.48
C PHE A 174 38.76 -29.99 25.91
N VAL A 175 38.31 -30.59 27.02
CA VAL A 175 36.92 -30.41 27.51
C VAL A 175 36.68 -28.97 27.98
N GLU A 176 37.66 -28.36 28.65
CA GLU A 176 37.57 -26.97 29.10
C GLU A 176 37.54 -25.98 27.92
N ASP A 177 38.43 -26.16 26.95
CA ASP A 177 38.52 -25.31 25.76
C ASP A 177 37.30 -25.48 24.83
N GLU A 178 36.81 -26.71 24.62
CA GLU A 178 35.58 -26.96 23.87
C GLU A 178 34.40 -26.22 24.51
N LYS A 179 34.27 -26.30 25.83
CA LYS A 179 33.20 -25.62 26.57
C LYS A 179 33.33 -24.10 26.45
N ALA A 180 34.54 -23.56 26.51
CA ALA A 180 34.81 -22.13 26.34
C ALA A 180 34.43 -21.65 24.94
N LEU A 181 34.86 -22.36 23.89
CA LEU A 181 34.52 -22.04 22.49
C LEU A 181 33.00 -22.02 22.25
N ARG A 182 32.28 -23.04 22.75
CA ARG A 182 30.82 -23.09 22.65
C ARG A 182 30.14 -21.94 23.39
N ALA A 183 30.61 -21.61 24.59
CA ALA A 183 30.06 -20.50 25.37
C ALA A 183 30.32 -19.14 24.71
N ASP A 184 31.49 -18.96 24.09
CA ASP A 184 31.84 -17.75 23.35
C ASP A 184 30.99 -17.58 22.08
N ALA A 185 30.77 -18.66 21.33
CA ALA A 185 29.91 -18.65 20.16
C ALA A 185 28.45 -18.33 20.52
N GLU A 186 27.90 -18.95 21.57
CA GLU A 186 26.56 -18.65 22.06
C GLU A 186 26.44 -17.18 22.48
N ARG A 187 27.43 -16.66 23.23
CA ARG A 187 27.46 -15.25 23.61
C ARG A 187 27.47 -14.32 22.38
N ASN A 188 28.24 -14.65 21.36
CA ASN A 188 28.32 -13.86 20.13
C ASN A 188 27.01 -13.90 19.32
N ILE A 189 26.33 -15.05 19.26
CA ILE A 189 25.00 -15.18 18.67
C ILE A 189 24.00 -14.29 19.42
N GLN A 190 23.98 -14.33 20.76
CA GLN A 190 23.08 -13.50 21.56
C GLN A 190 23.35 -12.00 21.35
N ASN A 191 24.61 -11.58 21.38
CA ASN A 191 25.00 -10.19 21.11
C ASN A 191 24.56 -9.73 19.71
N THR A 192 24.66 -10.62 18.71
CA THR A 192 24.22 -10.33 17.34
C THR A 192 22.70 -10.16 17.29
N ARG A 193 21.93 -11.08 17.88
CA ARG A 193 20.47 -10.97 17.97
C ARG A 193 20.04 -9.68 18.66
N GLU A 194 20.69 -9.34 19.77
CA GLU A 194 20.43 -8.10 20.51
C GLU A 194 20.75 -6.86 19.68
N ALA A 195 21.86 -6.85 18.93
CA ALA A 195 22.22 -5.75 18.05
C ALA A 195 21.18 -5.54 16.93
N PHE A 196 20.73 -6.62 16.28
CA PHE A 196 19.67 -6.55 15.27
C PHE A 196 18.33 -6.09 15.86
N ARG A 197 17.99 -6.57 17.06
CA ARG A 197 16.79 -6.14 17.79
C ARG A 197 16.86 -4.67 18.22
N ALA A 198 18.03 -4.20 18.66
CA ALA A 198 18.23 -2.80 19.04
C ALA A 198 18.16 -1.87 17.82
N ALA A 199 18.73 -2.29 16.68
CA ALA A 199 18.59 -1.59 15.41
C ALA A 199 17.13 -1.49 14.95
N SER A 200 16.31 -2.49 15.29
CA SER A 200 14.86 -2.44 15.07
C SER A 200 14.08 -1.72 16.20
N LYS A 201 14.73 -1.01 17.13
CA LYS A 201 14.08 -0.36 18.30
C LYS A 201 13.23 -1.31 19.16
N GLY A 202 13.61 -2.58 19.27
CA GLY A 202 12.96 -3.54 20.16
C GLY A 202 11.70 -4.19 19.61
N GLU A 203 11.10 -3.64 18.56
CA GLU A 203 9.94 -4.19 17.85
C GLU A 203 10.25 -4.29 16.36
N ILE A 204 10.03 -5.47 15.78
CA ILE A 204 9.76 -5.59 14.34
C ILE A 204 8.33 -5.04 14.12
N ALA A 205 8.10 -3.78 14.51
CA ALA A 205 6.84 -3.11 14.30
C ALA A 205 6.78 -2.70 12.84
N GLU A 206 5.67 -3.03 12.19
CA GLU A 206 5.38 -2.53 10.86
C GLU A 206 5.44 -1.01 10.88
N ARG A 207 6.30 -0.43 10.04
CA ARG A 207 6.38 1.01 9.86
C ARG A 207 5.10 1.47 9.19
N VAL A 208 4.21 2.13 9.93
CA VAL A 208 2.93 2.62 9.40
C VAL A 208 2.86 4.13 9.60
N VAL A 209 2.49 4.85 8.53
CA VAL A 209 2.16 6.27 8.61
C VAL A 209 0.66 6.40 8.90
N PRO A 210 0.26 7.06 10.00
CA PRO A 210 -1.14 7.27 10.29
C PRO A 210 -1.84 8.13 9.24
N ASP A 211 -3.00 7.68 8.76
CA ASP A 211 -3.76 8.33 7.68
C ASP A 211 -4.11 9.79 7.96
N TYR A 212 -4.31 10.17 9.22
CA TYR A 212 -4.65 11.54 9.61
C TYR A 212 -3.48 12.53 9.46
N LEU A 213 -2.25 12.05 9.25
CA LEU A 213 -1.08 12.87 8.94
C LEU A 213 -0.88 13.08 7.44
N VAL A 214 -1.63 12.34 6.62
CA VAL A 214 -1.48 12.32 5.16
C VAL A 214 -2.36 13.37 4.49
N ASP A 215 -1.77 14.15 3.60
CA ASP A 215 -2.48 15.13 2.79
C ASP A 215 -3.38 14.47 1.74
N GLY A 216 -4.62 14.94 1.62
CA GLY A 216 -5.57 14.42 0.64
C GLY A 216 -5.28 14.83 -0.82
N ILE A 217 -4.33 15.71 -1.09
CA ILE A 217 -4.00 16.17 -2.46
C ILE A 217 -2.67 15.57 -2.94
N SER A 218 -1.60 15.73 -2.18
CA SER A 218 -0.27 15.19 -2.50
C SER A 218 -0.15 13.71 -2.14
N PHE A 219 -0.97 13.23 -1.20
CA PHE A 219 -0.80 11.91 -0.57
C PHE A 219 0.56 11.76 0.09
N GLU A 220 1.13 12.84 0.62
CA GLU A 220 2.36 12.84 1.42
C GLU A 220 2.05 13.28 2.86
N ILE A 221 3.00 13.11 3.78
CA ILE A 221 2.85 13.65 5.14
C ILE A 221 2.77 15.18 5.05
N MET A 222 1.80 15.78 5.74
CA MET A 222 1.60 17.23 5.76
C MET A 222 2.75 17.94 6.50
N HIS A 223 3.29 19.01 5.91
CA HIS A 223 4.32 19.84 6.54
C HIS A 223 3.72 21.12 7.14
N ASP A 224 2.76 21.72 6.45
CA ASP A 224 2.05 22.91 6.92
C ASP A 224 0.53 22.71 6.76
N PRO A 225 -0.08 21.90 7.65
CA PRO A 225 -1.49 21.57 7.55
C PRO A 225 -2.38 22.79 7.79
N VAL A 226 -3.33 22.99 6.88
CA VAL A 226 -4.42 23.96 7.00
C VAL A 226 -5.76 23.26 6.92
N ILE A 227 -6.71 23.70 7.72
CA ILE A 227 -8.06 23.15 7.79
C ILE A 227 -9.02 24.01 6.95
N THR A 228 -9.85 23.34 6.15
CA THR A 228 -10.96 23.97 5.42
C THR A 228 -12.18 24.14 6.34
N PRO A 229 -13.18 24.97 5.98
CA PRO A 229 -14.42 25.09 6.74
C PRO A 229 -15.20 23.77 6.89
N SER A 230 -14.97 22.80 6.01
CA SER A 230 -15.56 21.46 6.10
C SER A 230 -14.91 20.58 7.18
N GLY A 231 -13.80 21.04 7.79
CA GLY A 231 -13.07 20.33 8.84
C GLY A 231 -11.96 19.42 8.32
N THR A 232 -11.76 19.34 7.00
CA THR A 232 -10.68 18.53 6.42
C THR A 232 -9.38 19.32 6.41
N SER A 233 -8.27 18.68 6.79
CA SER A 233 -6.94 19.29 6.73
C SER A 233 -6.19 18.85 5.48
N PHE A 234 -5.44 19.76 4.88
CA PHE A 234 -4.58 19.54 3.71
C PHE A 234 -3.25 20.26 3.89
N ASP A 235 -2.22 19.89 3.14
CA ASP A 235 -0.99 20.67 3.08
C ASP A 235 -1.24 22.01 2.38
N ARG A 236 -0.75 23.11 2.97
CA ARG A 236 -0.99 24.48 2.48
C ARG A 236 -0.66 24.65 1.01
N VAL A 237 0.47 24.10 0.53
CA VAL A 237 0.92 24.34 -0.85
C VAL A 237 -0.08 23.79 -1.86
N GLY A 238 -0.57 22.56 -1.62
CA GLY A 238 -1.51 21.88 -2.50
C GLY A 238 -2.90 22.53 -2.50
N ILE A 239 -3.45 22.78 -1.31
CA ILE A 239 -4.81 23.29 -1.17
C ILE A 239 -4.96 24.74 -1.61
N VAL A 240 -3.98 25.60 -1.36
CA VAL A 240 -4.03 27.00 -1.83
C VAL A 240 -4.12 27.02 -3.36
N LYS A 241 -3.23 26.31 -4.05
CA LYS A 241 -3.24 26.21 -5.52
C LYS A 241 -4.58 25.69 -6.04
N TYR A 242 -5.14 24.66 -5.40
CA TYR A 242 -6.42 24.10 -5.81
C TYR A 242 -7.57 25.09 -5.62
N VAL A 243 -7.66 25.76 -4.47
CA VAL A 243 -8.75 26.69 -4.16
C VAL A 243 -8.69 27.95 -5.04
N GLU A 244 -7.49 28.45 -5.35
CA GLU A 244 -7.31 29.58 -6.29
C GLU A 244 -7.86 29.26 -7.68
N GLN A 245 -7.70 28.02 -8.14
CA GLN A 245 -8.16 27.59 -9.46
C GLN A 245 -9.64 27.19 -9.49
N SER A 246 -10.10 26.50 -8.44
CA SER A 246 -11.42 25.85 -8.44
C SER A 246 -12.50 26.67 -7.73
N GLY A 247 -12.14 27.50 -6.75
CA GLY A 247 -13.06 28.25 -5.89
C GLY A 247 -13.90 27.38 -4.94
N THR A 248 -13.50 26.12 -4.72
CA THR A 248 -14.31 25.12 -3.99
C THR A 248 -13.44 24.25 -3.10
N ASP A 249 -14.05 23.62 -2.09
CA ASP A 249 -13.42 22.57 -1.27
C ASP A 249 -13.21 21.27 -2.11
N PRO A 250 -12.05 20.59 -2.03
CA PRO A 250 -11.74 19.42 -2.87
C PRO A 250 -12.70 18.24 -2.73
N LEU A 251 -13.24 18.02 -1.53
CA LEU A 251 -14.07 16.84 -1.22
C LEU A 251 -15.55 17.19 -1.28
N THR A 252 -15.94 18.24 -0.58
CA THR A 252 -17.35 18.64 -0.43
C THR A 252 -17.85 19.50 -1.59
N ARG A 253 -16.94 20.12 -2.35
CA ARG A 253 -17.22 21.04 -3.46
C ARG A 253 -18.03 22.27 -3.06
N VAL A 254 -18.11 22.57 -1.76
CA VAL A 254 -18.69 23.80 -1.25
C VAL A 254 -17.79 24.96 -1.64
N ASN A 255 -18.37 26.09 -2.06
CA ASN A 255 -17.62 27.28 -2.43
C ASN A 255 -16.78 27.78 -1.24
N MET A 256 -15.51 28.06 -1.50
CA MET A 256 -14.60 28.64 -0.52
C MET A 256 -13.50 29.43 -1.21
N SER A 257 -12.83 30.26 -0.43
CA SER A 257 -11.67 31.04 -0.85
C SER A 257 -10.44 30.67 -0.02
N VAL A 258 -9.26 31.09 -0.47
CA VAL A 258 -8.00 30.91 0.27
C VAL A 258 -8.07 31.55 1.66
N LYS A 259 -8.87 32.61 1.84
CA LYS A 259 -9.04 33.30 3.13
C LYS A 259 -9.78 32.46 4.18
N ASP A 260 -10.52 31.44 3.73
CA ASP A 260 -11.28 30.56 4.61
C ASP A 260 -10.40 29.45 5.21
N LEU A 261 -9.17 29.26 4.70
CA LEU A 261 -8.20 28.30 5.23
C LEU A 261 -7.61 28.79 6.55
N ARG A 262 -7.62 27.92 7.55
CA ARG A 262 -7.04 28.21 8.87
C ARG A 262 -5.85 27.30 9.15
N PRO A 263 -4.73 27.80 9.69
CA PRO A 263 -3.63 26.93 10.13
C PRO A 263 -4.10 25.93 11.18
N ASN A 264 -3.68 24.67 11.04
CA ASN A 264 -3.93 23.63 12.03
C ASN A 264 -2.64 23.34 12.83
N TYR A 265 -2.36 24.18 13.82
CA TYR A 265 -1.11 24.10 14.60
C TYR A 265 -0.97 22.79 15.38
N ALA A 266 -2.08 22.21 15.86
CA ALA A 266 -2.05 20.95 16.58
C ALA A 266 -1.63 19.79 15.67
N LEU A 267 -2.20 19.73 14.47
CA LEU A 267 -1.82 18.74 13.48
C LEU A 267 -0.39 18.95 12.98
N LYS A 268 0.05 20.20 12.84
CA LYS A 268 1.44 20.51 12.49
C LYS A 268 2.42 19.94 13.51
N ALA A 269 2.19 20.20 14.81
CA ALA A 269 3.01 19.64 15.87
C ALA A 269 3.00 18.10 15.87
N ALA A 270 1.86 17.47 15.57
CA ALA A 270 1.77 16.01 15.45
C ALA A 270 2.57 15.46 14.26
N CYS A 271 2.53 16.12 13.09
CA CYS A 271 3.35 15.77 11.94
C CYS A 271 4.85 15.90 12.24
N GLU A 272 5.26 17.01 12.85
CA GLU A 272 6.65 17.28 13.23
C GLU A 272 7.16 16.22 14.22
N GLU A 273 6.42 15.97 15.31
CA GLU A 273 6.77 14.95 16.30
C GLU A 273 6.86 13.55 15.67
N PHE A 274 5.96 13.24 14.74
CA PHE A 274 5.99 11.95 14.04
C PHE A 274 7.24 11.81 13.17
N LEU A 275 7.58 12.82 12.37
CA LEU A 275 8.76 12.81 11.51
C LEU A 275 10.06 12.76 12.33
N ASP A 276 10.14 13.49 13.44
CA ASP A 276 11.30 13.47 14.34
C ASP A 276 11.55 12.07 14.93
N LYS A 277 10.47 11.37 15.31
CA LYS A 277 10.54 9.99 15.84
C LYS A 277 10.75 8.95 14.74
N ASN A 278 10.28 9.25 13.53
CA ASN A 278 10.19 8.35 12.39
C ASN A 278 10.81 8.97 11.14
N GLY A 279 12.11 9.29 11.17
CA GLY A 279 12.80 9.86 10.01
C GLY A 279 12.72 9.03 8.72
N TRP A 280 12.38 7.74 8.82
CA TRP A 280 12.08 6.87 7.68
C TRP A 280 10.80 7.27 6.91
N ALA A 281 9.89 8.02 7.53
CA ALA A 281 8.59 8.36 6.96
C ALA A 281 8.65 9.53 5.96
N VAL A 282 9.82 10.17 5.81
CA VAL A 282 10.05 11.20 4.79
C VAL A 282 9.89 10.64 3.37
N ASP A 283 10.18 9.35 3.17
CA ASP A 283 10.08 8.66 1.89
C ASP A 283 8.76 7.89 1.70
N TRP A 284 7.76 8.13 2.56
CA TRP A 284 6.49 7.38 2.56
C TRP A 284 5.78 7.49 1.21
#